data_AF-A0A956GSK2-F1
#
_entry.id   AF-A0A956GSK2-F1
#
_cell.length_a   1.000
_cell.length_b   1.000
_cell.length_c   1.000
_cell.angle_alpha   90.00
_cell.angle_beta   90.00
_cell.angle_gamma   90.00
#
_symmetry.space_group_name_H-M   'P 1'
#
loop_
_entity.id
_entity.type
_entity.pdbx_description
1 polymer ?
#
loop_
_entity_poly.entity_id
_entity_poly.type
_entity_poly.pdbx_seq_one_letter_code
_entity_poly.pdbx_strand_id
1 'polypeptide(L)'
;MRHLIFATICAGLALGACGSDTASGVPGDTKLAEMSTSEATDFCEWGIDAQGGAGAMHVCGDVTIYVQSVADCVSSFGTFPSDCAATVAQGEACIDALAADPCDLQAAACAPVYACLPQ
;
A
#
# COMPACT_ATOMS: atom_id res chain seq x y z
N MET A 1 0.80 59.32 -28.57
CA MET A 1 1.17 58.15 -29.40
C MET A 1 1.98 57.23 -28.49
N ARG A 2 1.43 56.35 -27.64
CA ARG A 2 0.56 55.16 -27.84
C ARG A 2 1.20 54.11 -28.77
N HIS A 3 2.16 53.37 -28.21
CA HIS A 3 2.62 52.05 -28.68
C HIS A 3 2.67 51.17 -27.41
N LEU A 4 1.66 50.38 -27.07
CA LEU A 4 1.32 49.03 -27.55
C LEU A 4 2.48 48.00 -27.46
N ILE A 5 2.35 47.14 -26.44
CA ILE A 5 2.56 45.68 -26.40
C ILE A 5 3.95 45.16 -26.79
N PHE A 6 4.67 44.64 -25.78
CA PHE A 6 5.55 43.48 -25.96
C PHE A 6 5.25 42.46 -24.85
N ALA A 7 4.40 41.49 -25.20
CA ALA A 7 4.14 40.30 -24.42
C ALA A 7 5.44 39.50 -24.31
N THR A 8 6.03 39.44 -23.11
CA THR A 8 7.19 38.58 -22.84
C THR A 8 6.72 37.34 -22.10
N ILE A 9 6.83 36.25 -22.84
CA ILE A 9 6.75 34.83 -22.51
C ILE A 9 7.45 34.52 -21.19
N CYS A 10 6.70 33.98 -20.23
CA CYS A 10 7.19 33.02 -19.23
C CYS A 10 6.22 31.83 -19.20
N ALA A 11 6.21 31.07 -20.29
CA ALA A 11 5.70 29.70 -20.32
C ALA A 11 6.74 28.81 -19.62
N GLY A 12 6.68 28.78 -18.29
CA GLY A 12 7.46 27.87 -17.45
C GLY A 12 6.77 26.51 -17.37
N LEU A 13 7.28 25.57 -18.16
CA LEU A 13 6.99 24.14 -18.16
C LEU A 13 7.14 23.49 -16.76
N ALA A 14 6.35 22.42 -16.57
CA ALA A 14 6.56 21.28 -15.67
C ALA A 14 6.32 21.48 -14.16
N LEU A 15 5.04 21.51 -13.78
CA LEU A 15 4.59 20.68 -12.65
C LEU A 15 4.41 19.27 -13.26
N GLY A 16 5.42 18.41 -13.31
CA GLY A 16 5.89 17.78 -12.09
C GLY A 16 4.71 17.07 -11.42
N ALA A 17 4.01 16.20 -12.15
CA ALA A 17 3.12 15.24 -11.51
C ALA A 17 4.00 14.46 -10.54
N CYS A 18 3.86 14.75 -9.24
CA CYS A 18 4.40 13.92 -8.18
C CYS A 18 3.90 12.51 -8.47
N GLY A 19 4.79 11.66 -8.98
CA GLY A 19 4.67 10.23 -8.77
C GLY A 19 4.88 10.04 -7.28
N SER A 20 3.81 10.22 -6.50
CA SER A 20 3.83 9.81 -5.11
C SER A 20 3.87 8.31 -5.16
N ASP A 21 5.03 7.73 -4.86
CA ASP A 21 5.13 6.40 -4.29
C ASP A 21 4.11 6.39 -3.14
N THR A 22 2.91 5.88 -3.42
CA THR A 22 1.76 6.10 -2.56
C THR A 22 1.92 5.10 -1.44
N ALA A 23 2.49 5.52 -0.32
CA ALA A 23 2.47 4.77 0.92
C ALA A 23 1.06 4.82 1.54
N SER A 24 0.82 4.02 2.57
CA SER A 24 -0.44 3.99 3.31
C SER A 24 -0.78 5.28 4.03
N GLY A 25 0.23 6.15 4.26
CA GLY A 25 0.10 7.33 5.12
C GLY A 25 0.36 7.04 6.60
N VAL A 26 0.57 5.78 6.98
CA VAL A 26 0.99 5.36 8.33
C VAL A 26 2.51 5.47 8.46
N PRO A 27 3.07 5.86 9.63
CA PRO A 27 4.53 5.89 9.81
C PRO A 27 5.18 4.52 9.57
N GLY A 28 6.15 4.47 8.67
CA GLY A 28 6.76 3.22 8.21
C GLY A 28 7.54 2.42 9.27
N ASP A 29 7.92 3.06 10.38
CA ASP A 29 8.61 2.45 11.52
C ASP A 29 7.66 1.89 12.60
N THR A 30 6.36 2.20 12.53
CA THR A 30 5.34 1.59 13.38
C THR A 30 5.31 0.10 13.14
N LYS A 31 5.26 -0.71 14.21
CA LYS A 31 5.08 -2.17 14.06
C LYS A 31 3.65 -2.49 13.69
N LEU A 32 3.44 -3.49 12.84
CA LEU A 32 2.11 -3.92 12.41
C LEU A 32 1.21 -4.33 13.58
N ALA A 33 1.78 -4.95 14.63
CA ALA A 33 1.07 -5.34 15.84
C ALA A 33 0.77 -4.18 16.81
N GLU A 34 1.38 -3.01 16.59
CA GLU A 34 1.24 -1.83 17.46
C GLU A 34 0.40 -0.71 16.82
N MET A 35 -0.09 -0.90 15.59
CA MET A 35 -0.94 0.07 14.92
C MET A 35 -2.25 0.32 15.69
N SER A 36 -2.65 1.58 15.75
CA SER A 36 -4.00 1.94 16.17
C SER A 36 -5.04 1.45 15.15
N THR A 37 -6.31 1.41 15.56
CA THR A 37 -7.41 1.03 14.65
C THR A 37 -7.52 1.96 13.43
N SER A 38 -7.28 3.25 13.60
CA SER A 38 -7.26 4.20 12.47
C SER A 38 -6.10 3.94 11.52
N GLU A 39 -4.89 3.72 12.03
CA GLU A 39 -3.73 3.41 11.19
C GLU A 39 -3.91 2.08 10.44
N ALA A 40 -4.43 1.06 11.12
CA ALA A 40 -4.77 -0.20 10.46
C ALA A 40 -5.82 -0.02 9.36
N THR A 41 -6.77 0.91 9.54
CA THR A 41 -7.80 1.23 8.53
C THR A 41 -7.16 1.90 7.32
N ASP A 42 -6.34 2.93 7.53
CA ASP A 42 -5.63 3.64 6.45
C ASP A 42 -4.71 2.69 5.67
N PHE A 43 -3.96 1.83 6.38
CA PHE A 43 -3.14 0.77 5.77
C PHE A 43 -3.97 -0.21 4.93
N CYS A 44 -5.10 -0.67 5.45
CA CYS A 44 -5.97 -1.61 4.75
C CYS A 44 -6.63 -0.99 3.51
N GLU A 45 -7.14 0.24 3.61
CA GLU A 45 -7.78 0.94 2.48
C GLU A 45 -6.77 1.12 1.34
N TRP A 46 -5.57 1.60 1.68
CA TRP A 46 -4.47 1.74 0.73
C TRP A 46 -4.12 0.40 0.07
N GLY A 47 -3.87 -0.64 0.86
CA GLY A 47 -3.40 -1.91 0.32
C GLY A 47 -4.45 -2.66 -0.49
N ILE A 48 -5.73 -2.49 -0.17
CA ILE A 48 -6.84 -3.02 -0.95
C ILE A 48 -6.94 -2.30 -2.30
N ASP A 49 -6.80 -0.97 -2.31
CA ASP A 49 -6.77 -0.19 -3.57
C ASP A 49 -5.60 -0.63 -4.45
N ALA A 50 -4.40 -0.76 -3.88
CA ALA A 50 -3.20 -1.21 -4.58
C ALA A 50 -3.37 -2.58 -5.26
N GLN A 51 -4.13 -3.49 -4.64
CA GLN A 51 -4.38 -4.84 -5.16
C GLN A 51 -5.59 -4.93 -6.13
N GLY A 52 -6.18 -3.80 -6.52
CA GLY A 52 -7.30 -3.73 -7.47
C GLY A 52 -8.69 -3.63 -6.85
N GLY A 53 -8.78 -3.36 -5.54
CA GLY A 53 -10.01 -3.14 -4.81
C GLY A 53 -10.61 -4.39 -4.16
N ALA A 54 -11.52 -4.18 -3.21
CA ALA A 54 -12.15 -5.27 -2.46
C ALA A 54 -12.97 -6.19 -3.39
N GLY A 55 -12.79 -7.50 -3.23
CA GLY A 55 -13.43 -8.51 -4.06
C GLY A 55 -12.76 -8.75 -5.41
N ALA A 56 -11.63 -8.08 -5.71
CA ALA A 56 -10.82 -8.42 -6.87
C ALA A 56 -10.37 -9.89 -6.79
N MET A 57 -10.37 -10.56 -7.94
CA MET A 57 -10.08 -11.99 -8.07
C MET A 57 -8.87 -12.19 -8.96
N HIS A 58 -7.89 -12.94 -8.46
CA HIS A 58 -6.66 -13.28 -9.17
C HIS A 58 -6.57 -14.79 -9.32
N VAL A 59 -6.53 -15.29 -10.56
CA VAL A 59 -6.48 -16.73 -10.85
C VAL A 59 -5.02 -17.16 -11.01
N CYS A 60 -4.54 -17.98 -10.08
CA CYS A 60 -3.16 -18.42 -9.95
C CYS A 60 -3.08 -19.94 -10.17
N GLY A 61 -3.26 -20.37 -11.42
CA GLY A 61 -3.39 -21.79 -11.76
C GLY A 61 -4.74 -22.34 -11.28
N ASP A 62 -4.70 -23.33 -10.38
CA ASP A 62 -5.90 -23.97 -9.81
C ASP A 62 -6.44 -23.26 -8.55
N VAL A 63 -5.77 -22.19 -8.11
CA VAL A 63 -6.14 -21.41 -6.92
C VAL A 63 -6.63 -20.04 -7.34
N THR A 64 -7.69 -19.56 -6.69
CA THR A 64 -8.17 -18.18 -6.84
C THR A 64 -7.91 -17.42 -5.55
N ILE A 65 -7.21 -16.29 -5.65
CA ILE A 65 -6.94 -15.37 -4.56
C ILE A 65 -7.95 -14.23 -4.63
N TYR A 66 -8.44 -13.81 -3.46
CA TYR A 66 -9.42 -12.74 -3.32
C TYR A 66 -8.81 -11.61 -2.49
N VAL A 67 -8.96 -10.38 -2.97
CA VAL A 67 -8.67 -9.19 -2.15
C VAL A 67 -9.80 -9.00 -1.15
N GLN A 68 -9.45 -9.05 0.13
CA GLN A 68 -10.42 -9.01 1.23
C GLN A 68 -11.04 -7.61 1.40
N SER A 69 -12.09 -7.54 2.23
CA SER A 69 -12.67 -6.25 2.63
C SER A 69 -11.76 -5.51 3.64
N VAL A 70 -11.95 -4.19 3.78
CA VAL A 70 -11.23 -3.38 4.79
C VAL A 70 -11.49 -3.92 6.20
N ALA A 71 -12.73 -4.32 6.50
CA ALA A 71 -13.11 -4.85 7.81
C ALA A 71 -12.38 -6.18 8.13
N ASP A 72 -12.25 -7.06 7.15
CA ASP A 72 -11.51 -8.33 7.31
C ASP A 72 -10.01 -8.09 7.45
N CYS A 73 -9.46 -7.15 6.69
CA CYS A 73 -8.07 -6.73 6.80
C CYS A 73 -7.76 -6.15 8.18
N VAL A 74 -8.56 -5.19 8.68
CA VAL A 74 -8.38 -4.59 10.02
C VAL A 74 -8.50 -5.66 11.11
N SER A 75 -9.45 -6.59 10.97
CA SER A 75 -9.63 -7.69 11.94
C SER A 75 -8.41 -8.62 11.98
N SER A 76 -7.70 -8.78 10.86
CA SER A 76 -6.50 -9.64 10.77
C SER A 76 -5.32 -9.09 11.57
N PHE A 77 -5.21 -7.78 11.76
CA PHE A 77 -4.13 -7.20 12.58
C PHE A 77 -4.21 -7.63 14.05
N GLY A 78 -5.40 -7.92 14.56
CA GLY A 78 -5.58 -8.46 15.92
C GLY A 78 -5.05 -9.90 16.09
N THR A 79 -4.64 -10.56 15.01
CA THR A 79 -4.08 -11.91 15.05
C THR A 79 -2.55 -11.93 15.13
N PHE A 80 -1.89 -10.79 14.88
CA PHE A 80 -0.44 -10.72 15.02
C PHE A 80 -0.03 -10.88 16.50
N PRO A 81 1.01 -11.68 16.78
CA PRO A 81 1.53 -11.79 18.13
C PRO A 81 2.18 -10.45 18.53
N SER A 82 2.15 -10.14 19.82
CA SER A 82 2.66 -8.87 20.34
C SER A 82 4.17 -8.68 20.19
N ASP A 83 4.91 -9.76 19.90
CA ASP A 83 6.34 -9.75 19.60
C ASP A 83 6.64 -9.66 18.09
N CYS A 84 5.62 -9.52 17.24
CA CYS A 84 5.81 -9.28 15.82
C CYS A 84 6.66 -8.03 15.58
N ALA A 85 7.81 -8.23 14.95
CA ALA A 85 8.77 -7.16 14.65
C ALA A 85 8.54 -6.51 13.27
N ALA A 86 7.58 -7.01 12.47
CA ALA A 86 7.31 -6.46 11.15
C ALA A 86 6.80 -5.01 11.26
N THR A 87 7.35 -4.13 10.44
CA THR A 87 6.94 -2.71 10.41
C THR A 87 5.97 -2.42 9.26
N VAL A 88 5.31 -1.27 9.34
CA VAL A 88 4.44 -0.75 8.28
C VAL A 88 5.17 -0.69 6.95
N ALA A 89 6.38 -0.15 6.88
CA ALA A 89 7.14 -0.08 5.63
C ALA A 89 7.43 -1.47 5.02
N GLN A 90 7.61 -2.49 5.86
CA GLN A 90 7.75 -3.88 5.38
C GLN A 90 6.42 -4.45 4.91
N GLY A 91 5.32 -4.10 5.59
CA GLY A 91 3.96 -4.42 5.16
C GLY A 91 3.62 -3.78 3.81
N GLU A 92 3.93 -2.51 3.62
CA GLU A 92 3.73 -1.78 2.36
C GLU A 92 4.51 -2.43 1.22
N ALA A 93 5.80 -2.72 1.44
CA ALA A 93 6.63 -3.41 0.44
C ALA A 93 6.08 -4.81 0.08
N CYS A 94 5.49 -5.52 1.05
CA CYS A 94 4.82 -6.79 0.78
C CYS A 94 3.57 -6.60 -0.08
N ILE A 95 2.71 -5.63 0.25
CA ILE A 95 1.50 -5.33 -0.53
C ILE A 95 1.86 -4.87 -1.95
N ASP A 96 2.88 -4.04 -2.12
CA ASP A 96 3.35 -3.62 -3.45
C ASP A 96 3.84 -4.81 -4.28
N ALA A 97 4.56 -5.75 -3.66
CA ALA A 97 4.99 -6.96 -4.34
C ALA A 97 3.81 -7.84 -4.76
N LEU A 98 2.82 -8.02 -3.89
CA LEU A 98 1.59 -8.77 -4.20
C LEU A 98 0.68 -8.03 -5.19
N ALA A 99 0.66 -6.70 -5.19
CA ALA A 99 -0.06 -5.92 -6.19
C ALA A 99 0.58 -6.08 -7.59
N ALA A 100 1.92 -6.18 -7.64
CA ALA A 100 2.65 -6.40 -8.89
C ALA A 100 2.49 -7.82 -9.43
N ASP A 101 2.51 -8.84 -8.57
CA ASP A 101 2.21 -10.23 -8.90
C ASP A 101 1.38 -10.90 -7.79
N PRO A 102 0.03 -10.87 -7.91
CA PRO A 102 -0.86 -11.46 -6.92
C PRO A 102 -0.67 -12.96 -6.71
N CYS A 103 0.02 -13.64 -7.64
CA CYS A 103 0.28 -15.07 -7.57
C CYS A 103 1.62 -15.41 -6.91
N ASP A 104 2.51 -14.44 -6.66
CA ASP A 104 3.76 -14.66 -5.92
C ASP A 104 3.56 -14.55 -4.41
N LEU A 105 2.87 -15.55 -3.84
CA LEU A 105 2.66 -15.68 -2.40
C LEU A 105 3.96 -15.92 -1.60
N GLN A 106 5.11 -16.00 -2.26
CA GLN A 106 6.43 -16.16 -1.63
C GLN A 106 7.35 -14.97 -1.91
N ALA A 107 6.78 -13.83 -2.33
CA ALA A 107 7.51 -12.60 -2.56
C ALA A 107 8.42 -12.30 -1.36
N ALA A 108 9.72 -12.12 -1.62
CA ALA A 108 10.71 -11.95 -0.56
C ALA A 108 10.41 -10.73 0.34
N ALA A 109 9.74 -9.71 -0.21
CA ALA A 109 9.28 -8.54 0.53
C ALA A 109 8.29 -8.88 1.66
N CYS A 110 7.55 -9.98 1.53
CA CYS A 110 6.57 -10.44 2.52
C CYS A 110 7.16 -11.28 3.65
N ALA A 111 8.43 -11.70 3.55
CA ALA A 111 9.07 -12.55 4.55
C ALA A 111 8.96 -12.02 6.00
N PRO A 112 9.16 -10.70 6.28
CA PRO A 112 9.00 -10.17 7.64
C PRO A 112 7.56 -10.30 8.16
N VAL A 113 6.56 -10.10 7.30
CA VAL A 113 5.13 -10.19 7.66
C VAL A 113 4.74 -11.65 7.91
N TYR A 114 5.17 -12.58 7.04
CA TYR A 114 4.89 -14.01 7.19
C TYR A 114 5.54 -14.60 8.44
N ALA A 115 6.69 -14.08 8.88
CA ALA A 115 7.30 -14.46 10.13
C ALA A 115 6.43 -14.14 11.37
N CYS A 116 5.46 -13.23 11.23
CA CYS A 116 4.51 -12.89 12.30
C CYS A 116 3.20 -13.70 12.25
N LEU A 117 2.97 -14.50 11.23
CA LEU A 117 1.74 -15.30 11.16
C LEU A 117 1.84 -16.51 12.10
N PRO A 118 0.75 -16.84 12.83
CA PRO A 118 0.72 -18.06 13.62
C PRO A 118 0.90 -19.29 12.71
N GLN A 119 1.88 -20.13 13.05
CA GLN A 119 2.19 -21.40 12.37
C GLN A 119 1.29 -22.53 12.86
#